data_AF-A0AAU3L9M2-F1
#
_entry.id   AF-A0AAU3L9M2-F1
#
_cell.length_a   1.000
_cell.length_b   1.000
_cell.length_c   1.000
_cell.angle_alpha   90.00
_cell.angle_beta   90.00
_cell.angle_gamma   90.00
#
_symmetry.space_group_name_H-M   'P 1'
#
loop_
_entity.id
_entity.type
_entity.pdbx_description
1 polymer ?
#
loop_
_entity_poly.entity_id
_entity_poly.type
_entity_poly.pdbx_seq_one_letter_code
_entity_poly.pdbx_strand_id
1 'polypeptide(L)' 'MTADEQQLCAVRVRARDLVLVRGLWCEVTSLRLDRYPTGGAVVVLGFTAGRPLRVPAHRLVRVVRR' A
#
# COMPACT_ATOMS: atom_id res chain seq x y z
N MET A 1 -21.94 0.27 7.09
CA MET A 1 -20.96 -0.70 6.55
C MET A 1 -19.65 -0.50 7.29
N THR A 2 -19.36 -1.35 8.27
CA THR A 2 -18.04 -1.45 8.89
C THR A 2 -17.12 -2.10 7.86
N ALA A 3 -16.27 -1.30 7.23
CA ALA A 3 -15.28 -1.83 6.32
C ALA A 3 -14.23 -2.58 7.15
N ASP A 4 -13.98 -3.84 6.82
CA ASP A 4 -13.14 -4.75 7.62
C ASP A 4 -11.68 -4.30 7.52
N GLU A 5 -11.14 -3.79 8.62
CA GLU A 5 -9.74 -3.38 8.71
C GLU A 5 -8.84 -4.61 8.88
N GLN A 6 -7.90 -4.80 7.97
CA GLN A 6 -7.02 -5.98 7.96
C GLN A 6 -5.55 -5.58 7.85
N GLN A 7 -4.66 -6.42 8.37
CA GLN A 7 -3.24 -6.31 8.10
C GLN A 7 -2.85 -7.23 6.93
N LEU A 8 -2.23 -6.67 5.90
CA LEU A 8 -1.81 -7.41 4.71
C LEU A 8 -0.35 -7.09 4.39
N CYS A 9 0.39 -8.06 3.85
CA CYS A 9 1.69 -7.77 3.24
C CYS A 9 1.51 -6.76 2.11
N ALA A 10 2.45 -5.81 1.96
CA ALA A 10 2.38 -4.75 0.96
C ALA A 10 2.20 -5.29 -0.47
N VAL A 11 2.75 -6.47 -0.77
CA VAL A 11 2.58 -7.13 -2.07
C VAL A 11 1.15 -7.61 -2.36
N ARG A 12 0.29 -7.71 -1.35
CA ARG A 12 -1.12 -8.13 -1.47
C ARG A 12 -2.10 -6.95 -1.57
N VAL A 13 -1.62 -5.72 -1.48
CA VAL A 13 -2.43 -4.51 -1.68
C VAL A 13 -2.86 -4.45 -3.15
N ARG A 14 -4.06 -3.94 -3.40
CA ARG A 14 -4.64 -3.79 -4.74
C ARG A 14 -5.05 -2.34 -4.98
N ALA A 15 -5.33 -2.01 -6.24
CA ALA A 15 -5.91 -0.72 -6.57
C ALA A 15 -7.31 -0.63 -5.97
N ARG A 16 -7.73 0.58 -5.56
CA ARG A 16 -8.95 0.89 -4.80
C ARG A 16 -8.97 0.44 -3.34
N ASP A 17 -7.93 -0.25 -2.87
CA ASP A 17 -7.74 -0.48 -1.44
C ASP A 17 -7.45 0.86 -0.73
N LEU A 18 -7.99 1.03 0.47
CA LEU A 18 -7.63 2.13 1.37
C LEU A 18 -6.51 1.65 2.29
N VAL A 19 -5.37 2.32 2.28
CA VAL A 19 -4.22 1.99 3.14
C VAL A 19 -3.94 3.10 4.15
N LEU A 20 -3.59 2.73 5.38
CA LEU A 20 -3.26 3.71 6.42
C LEU A 20 -1.82 4.20 6.24
N VAL A 21 -1.66 5.49 5.92
CA VAL A 21 -0.36 6.16 5.74
C VAL A 21 -0.28 7.36 6.66
N ARG A 22 0.68 7.34 7.60
CA ARG A 22 0.89 8.45 8.57
C ARG A 22 -0.39 8.86 9.31
N GLY A 23 -1.27 7.91 9.64
CA GLY A 23 -2.53 8.15 10.34
C GLY A 23 -3.71 8.56 9.44
N LEU A 24 -3.52 8.64 8.12
CA LEU A 24 -4.56 8.97 7.15
C LEU A 24 -4.88 7.77 6.25
N TRP A 25 -6.16 7.56 5.95
CA TRP A 25 -6.58 6.55 4.97
C TRP A 25 -6.43 7.10 3.57
N CYS A 26 -5.61 6.45 2.75
CA CYS A 26 -5.31 6.87 1.39
C CYS A 26 -5.74 5.77 0.41
N GLU A 27 -6.51 6.14 -0.62
CA GLU A 27 -6.91 5.21 -1.68
C GLU A 27 -5.76 4.97 -2.66
N VAL A 28 -5.43 3.70 -2.88
CA VAL A 28 -4.41 3.28 -3.83
C VAL A 28 -4.95 3.37 -5.25
N THR A 29 -4.37 4.22 -6.08
CA THR A 29 -4.77 4.41 -7.49
C THR A 29 -3.93 3.59 -8.46
N SER A 30 -2.67 3.31 -8.09
CA SER A 30 -1.74 2.55 -8.93
C SER A 30 -0.76 1.76 -8.07
N LEU A 31 -0.29 0.62 -8.57
CA LEU A 31 0.75 -0.16 -7.93
C LEU A 31 1.86 -0.48 -8.91
N ARG A 32 3.10 -0.46 -8.40
CA ARG A 32 4.26 -0.93 -9.14
C ARG A 32 5.14 -1.77 -8.22
N LEU A 33 5.54 -2.95 -8.71
CA LEU A 33 6.61 -3.71 -8.08
C LEU A 33 7.95 -3.25 -8.65
N ASP A 34 8.90 -3.02 -7.77
CA ASP A 34 10.24 -2.56 -8.10
C ASP A 34 11.25 -3.25 -7.16
N ARG A 35 12.55 -2.96 -7.32
CA ARG A 35 13.61 -3.45 -6.43
C ARG A 35 14.42 -2.28 -5.87
N TYR A 36 14.76 -2.37 -4.59
CA TYR A 36 15.81 -1.52 -4.03
C TYR A 36 17.16 -1.87 -4.66
N PRO A 37 18.08 -0.90 -4.77
CA PRO A 37 19.44 -1.15 -5.24
C PRO A 37 20.17 -2.24 -4.44
N THR A 38 19.81 -2.43 -3.17
CA THR A 38 20.36 -3.44 -2.26
C THR A 38 19.77 -4.84 -2.44
N GLY A 39 18.86 -5.06 -3.40
CA GLY A 39 18.34 -6.39 -3.75
C GLY A 39 17.00 -6.79 -3.12
N GLY A 40 16.31 -5.89 -2.40
CA GLY A 40 14.99 -6.15 -1.80
C GLY A 40 13.81 -5.71 -2.66
N ALA A 41 12.73 -6.50 -2.71
CA ALA A 41 11.50 -6.11 -3.42
C ALA A 41 10.77 -4.96 -2.70
N VAL A 42 10.29 -3.99 -3.49
CA VAL A 42 9.54 -2.83 -3.00
C VAL A 42 8.25 -2.68 -3.78
N VAL A 43 7.16 -2.45 -3.07
CA VAL A 43 5.87 -2.07 -3.63
C VAL A 43 5.75 -0.57 -3.56
N VAL A 44 5.54 0.07 -4.71
CA VAL A 44 5.28 1.50 -4.83
C VAL A 44 3.78 1.69 -4.96
N LEU A 45 3.18 2.30 -3.95
CA LEU A 45 1.76 2.64 -3.90
C LEU A 45 1.59 4.09 -4.38
N GLY A 46 0.86 4.26 -5.47
CA GLY A 46 0.40 5.57 -5.94
C GLY A 46 -0.96 5.90 -5.33
N PHE A 47 -1.18 7.18 -5.07
CA PHE A 47 -2.42 7.72 -4.51
C PHE A 47 -2.91 8.87 -5.40
N THR A 48 -4.18 9.23 -5.28
CA THR A 48 -4.76 10.38 -6.01
C THR A 48 -4.04 11.69 -5.69
N ALA A 49 -3.61 11.87 -4.44
CA ALA A 49 -2.90 13.05 -3.97
C ALA A 49 -1.68 12.67 -3.12
N GLY A 50 -0.62 13.46 -3.23
CA GLY A 50 0.61 13.28 -2.48
C GLY A 50 1.69 12.49 -3.21
N ARG A 51 2.76 12.14 -2.49
CA ARG A 51 3.89 11.39 -3.04
C ARG A 51 3.60 9.89 -2.99
N PRO A 52 4.02 9.11 -4.00
CA PRO A 52 3.96 7.65 -3.93
C PRO A 52 4.70 7.13 -2.71
N LEU A 53 4.14 6.11 -2.07
CA LEU A 53 4.75 5.46 -0.91
C LEU A 53 5.50 4.20 -1.36
N ARG A 54 6.79 4.13 -1.02
CA ARG A 54 7.59 2.92 -1.20
C ARG A 54 7.54 2.08 0.07
N VAL A 55 7.09 0.84 -0.05
CA VAL A 55 6.95 -0.10 1.07
C VAL A 55 7.69 -1.39 0.74
N PRO A 56 8.56 -1.92 1.63
CA PRO A 56 9.13 -3.24 1.42
C PRO A 56 8.04 -4.29 1.22
N ALA A 57 8.18 -5.18 0.23
CA ALA A 57 7.10 -6.08 -0.19
C ALA A 57 6.58 -7.00 0.93
N HIS A 58 7.46 -7.37 1.87
CA HIS A 58 7.15 -8.23 3.02
C HIS A 58 6.55 -7.48 4.22
N ARG A 59 6.52 -6.15 4.20
CA ARG A 59 6.05 -5.35 5.34
C ARG A 59 4.52 -5.38 5.39
N LEU A 60 3.97 -5.51 6.60
CA LEU A 60 2.54 -5.43 6.83
C LEU A 60 2.05 -3.98 6.80
N VAL A 61 0.91 -3.76 6.16
CA VAL A 61 0.18 -2.49 6.10
C VAL A 61 -1.27 -2.71 6.52
N ARG A 62 -1.89 -1.70 7.13
CA ARG A 62 -3.33 -1.71 7.44
C ARG A 62 -4.10 -1.32 6.20
N VAL A 63 -5.09 -2.13 5.85
CA VAL A 63 -5.87 -2.04 4.62
C VAL A 63 -7.35 -2.18 4.94
N VAL A 64 -8.16 -1.38 4.26
CA VAL A 64 -9.61 -1.57 4.15
C VAL A 64 -9.92 -1.85 2.70
N ARG A 65 -10.59 -2.97 2.43
CA ARG A 65 -11.05 -3.33 1.09
C ARG A 65 -12.45 -2.79 0.85
N ARG A 66 -12.66 -2.17 -0.31
CA ARG A 66 -13.97 -1.75 -0.80
C ARG A 66 -14.51 -2.74 -1.83
#